data_AF-A0A818T311-F1
#
_entry.id   AF-A0A818T311-F1
#
_cell.length_a   1.000
_cell.length_b   1.000
_cell.length_c   1.000
_cell.angle_alpha   90.00
_cell.angle_beta   90.00
_cell.angle_gamma   90.00
#
_symmetry.space_group_name_H-M   'P 1'
#
loop_
_entity.id
_entity.type
_entity.pdbx_description
1 polymer ?
#
loop_
_entity_poly.entity_id
_entity_poly.type
_entity_poly.pdbx_seq_one_letter_code
_entity_poly.pdbx_strand_id
1 'polypeptide(L)'
;MEMIEMLKPIAFDVIICMTQLFDYYLYTVYTLFACDMNEIPVDALSSQLRFIIKRISDNLVANNDSEAALHEKIAAAHLSPLVDINSSTSVLYGLPQRIVAAESLVFLAEQFDFLLPYLKLMIPTDRHTFLTQFYSQTIQVAHELRIPIYHNVSANILDYMSIALMISKVNWDIGEILTQHNVYVDILANELQTFRNRFDHINEQLLSIPKAVYRTIWDQILDKIFYTMVEGYASAKRCSNEGRALMQLDFQQLLRRLERIIEDLKPLPHKEFVENYIKAYYLPEQSIDQWIRDNTMYTIKQRMALVTMMSHLSKKKRAQLAQYLDEQDRSRTPVLTT
;
A
#
# COMPACT_ATOMS: atom_id res chain seq x y z
N MET A 1 47.80 -2.64 6.49
CA MET A 1 47.35 -3.57 7.54
C MET A 1 47.49 -2.99 8.94
N GLU A 2 48.54 -2.20 9.25
CA GLU A 2 48.71 -1.55 10.58
C GLU A 2 47.58 -0.57 10.96
N MET A 3 46.98 0.12 10.00
CA MET A 3 45.84 1.02 10.25
C MET A 3 44.58 0.26 10.72
N ILE A 4 44.40 -0.99 10.28
CA ILE A 4 43.27 -1.84 10.68
C ILE A 4 43.47 -2.39 12.11
N GLU A 5 44.72 -2.69 12.49
CA GLU A 5 45.08 -3.11 13.85
C GLU A 5 44.87 -1.98 14.88
N MET A 6 45.21 -0.74 14.52
CA MET A 6 45.00 0.45 15.36
C MET A 6 43.52 0.79 15.59
N LEU A 7 42.63 0.41 14.66
CA LEU A 7 41.20 0.71 14.73
C LEU A 7 40.39 -0.37 15.47
N LYS A 8 40.95 -1.58 15.71
CA LYS A 8 40.27 -2.68 16.43
C LYS A 8 39.63 -2.26 17.76
N PRO A 9 40.27 -1.43 18.61
CA PRO A 9 39.68 -1.05 19.91
C PRO A 9 38.38 -0.25 19.78
N ILE A 10 38.24 0.54 18.71
CA ILE A 10 37.07 1.43 18.49
C ILE A 10 36.12 0.90 17.40
N ALA A 11 36.46 -0.21 16.74
CA ALA A 11 35.71 -0.73 15.60
C ALA A 11 34.25 -1.02 15.94
N PHE A 12 33.99 -1.54 17.14
CA PHE A 12 32.64 -1.80 17.60
C PHE A 12 31.82 -0.52 17.83
N ASP A 13 32.43 0.52 18.42
CA ASP A 13 31.78 1.82 18.61
C ASP A 13 31.46 2.49 17.28
N VAL A 14 32.40 2.42 16.31
CA VAL A 14 32.17 2.91 14.94
C VAL A 14 31.00 2.18 14.29
N ILE A 15 30.91 0.86 14.45
CA ILE A 15 29.78 0.07 13.94
C ILE A 15 28.46 0.49 14.59
N ILE A 16 28.43 0.74 15.91
CA ILE A 16 27.23 1.27 16.58
C ILE A 16 26.82 2.62 15.98
N CYS A 17 27.76 3.53 15.77
CA CYS A 17 27.47 4.82 15.15
C CYS A 17 26.93 4.66 13.71
N MET A 18 27.48 3.70 12.95
CA MET A 18 26.98 3.39 11.60
C MET A 18 25.55 2.85 11.62
N THR A 19 25.22 1.94 12.55
CA THR A 19 23.85 1.40 12.67
C THR A 19 22.86 2.46 13.15
N GLN A 20 23.27 3.33 14.08
CA GLN A 20 22.48 4.48 14.52
C GLN A 20 22.23 5.48 13.37
N LEU A 21 23.24 5.77 12.55
CA LEU A 21 23.08 6.65 11.41
C LEU A 21 22.08 6.08 10.39
N PHE A 22 22.13 4.77 10.13
CA PHE A 22 21.16 4.10 9.28
C PHE A 22 19.74 4.16 9.87
N ASP A 23 19.58 3.81 11.16
CA ASP A 23 18.31 3.89 11.87
C ASP A 23 17.72 5.32 11.81
N TYR A 24 18.55 6.34 12.06
CA TYR A 24 18.15 7.75 11.97
C TYR A 24 17.70 8.14 10.56
N TYR A 25 18.43 7.70 9.53
CA TYR A 25 18.07 7.97 8.14
C TYR A 25 16.77 7.28 7.74
N LEU A 26 16.60 6.01 8.11
CA LEU A 26 15.37 5.25 7.89
C LEU A 26 14.15 5.96 8.50
N TYR A 27 14.28 6.38 9.77
CA TYR A 27 13.22 7.09 10.47
C TYR A 27 12.93 8.45 9.84
N THR A 28 13.96 9.18 9.41
CA THR A 28 13.82 10.45 8.69
C THR A 28 13.06 10.27 7.37
N VAL A 29 13.44 9.27 6.57
CA VAL A 29 12.77 8.97 5.30
C VAL A 29 11.29 8.61 5.53
N TYR A 30 11.01 7.79 6.54
CA TYR A 30 9.64 7.45 6.93
C TYR A 30 8.84 8.70 7.34
N THR A 31 9.35 9.49 8.29
CA THR A 31 8.61 10.65 8.82
C THR A 31 8.34 11.71 7.76
N LEU A 32 9.32 12.01 6.90
CA LEU A 32 9.18 13.05 5.88
C LEU A 32 8.39 12.62 4.64
N PHE A 33 8.44 11.34 4.25
CA PHE A 33 7.89 10.88 2.96
C PHE A 33 6.81 9.80 3.07
N ALA A 34 6.53 9.25 4.24
CA ALA A 34 5.42 8.30 4.42
C ALA A 34 4.26 8.91 5.22
N CYS A 35 4.53 9.74 6.23
CA CYS A 35 3.51 10.25 7.16
C CYS A 35 2.66 11.41 6.64
N ASP A 36 2.96 11.94 5.45
CA ASP A 36 2.61 13.32 5.13
C ASP A 36 1.17 13.58 4.65
N MET A 37 0.25 12.62 4.69
CA MET A 37 -1.19 12.87 4.46
C MET A 37 -2.05 11.94 5.32
N ASN A 38 -3.14 12.50 5.85
CA ASN A 38 -4.06 11.88 6.81
C ASN A 38 -4.33 10.39 6.52
N GLU A 39 -3.93 9.57 7.49
CA GLU A 39 -4.13 8.12 7.58
C GLU A 39 -3.32 7.28 6.59
N ILE A 40 -2.04 7.00 6.92
CA ILE A 40 -1.42 5.73 6.52
C ILE A 40 -2.37 4.63 7.02
N PRO A 41 -2.95 3.78 6.15
CA PRO A 41 -3.79 2.69 6.61
C PRO A 41 -3.04 1.89 7.69
N VAL A 42 -3.73 1.50 8.77
CA VAL A 42 -3.12 0.67 9.84
C VAL A 42 -2.53 -0.64 9.28
N ASP A 43 -2.92 -1.01 8.07
CA ASP A 43 -2.42 -2.20 7.36
C ASP A 43 -1.28 -1.91 6.37
N ALA A 44 -0.91 -0.64 6.12
CA ALA A 44 0.13 -0.28 5.13
C ALA A 44 1.56 -0.42 5.66
N LEU A 45 1.74 -0.59 6.98
CA LEU A 45 3.03 -0.92 7.59
C LEU A 45 2.93 -2.32 8.21
N SER A 46 3.91 -3.17 7.90
CA SER A 46 4.05 -4.46 8.57
C SER A 46 4.23 -4.27 10.09
N SER A 47 3.84 -5.27 10.88
CA SER A 47 4.05 -5.25 12.33
C SER A 47 5.52 -5.06 12.69
N GLN A 48 6.41 -5.61 11.88
CA GLN A 48 7.86 -5.46 12.02
C GLN A 48 8.31 -4.03 11.74
N LEU A 49 7.88 -3.42 10.64
CA LEU A 49 8.21 -2.03 10.31
C LEU A 49 7.69 -1.05 11.37
N ARG A 50 6.46 -1.25 11.87
CA ARG A 50 5.90 -0.46 12.98
C ARG A 50 6.76 -0.55 14.25
N PHE A 51 7.19 -1.76 14.60
CA PHE A 51 8.07 -1.98 15.75
C PHE A 51 9.42 -1.27 15.59
N ILE A 52 10.04 -1.34 14.41
CA ILE A 52 11.32 -0.69 14.11
C ILE A 52 11.21 0.82 14.23
N ILE A 53 10.21 1.42 13.56
CA ILE A 53 9.97 2.87 13.61
C ILE A 53 9.78 3.33 15.05
N LYS A 54 8.95 2.61 15.82
CA LYS A 54 8.74 2.92 17.24
C LYS A 54 10.02 2.79 18.05
N ARG A 55 10.78 1.70 17.88
CA ARG A 55 12.08 1.49 18.55
C ARG A 55 13.05 2.64 18.26
N ILE A 56 13.15 3.09 17.01
CA ILE A 56 14.05 4.17 16.63
C ILE A 56 13.58 5.49 17.24
N SER A 57 12.28 5.80 17.16
CA SER A 57 11.68 6.97 17.79
C SER A 57 11.96 7.01 19.30
N ASP A 58 11.71 5.90 19.99
CA ASP A 58 11.78 5.83 21.44
C ASP A 58 13.23 5.87 21.97
N ASN A 59 14.22 5.41 21.18
CA ASN A 59 15.61 5.28 21.63
C ASN A 59 16.59 6.29 21.02
N LEU A 60 16.36 6.78 19.80
CA LEU A 60 17.35 7.56 19.05
C LEU A 60 16.93 9.02 18.80
N VAL A 61 15.63 9.29 18.70
CA VAL A 61 15.11 10.61 18.30
C VAL A 61 14.56 11.37 19.51
N ALA A 62 14.95 12.63 19.64
CA ALA A 62 14.43 13.53 20.65
C ALA A 62 13.05 14.04 20.22
N ASN A 63 12.02 13.78 21.04
CA ASN A 63 10.73 14.46 20.90
C ASN A 63 10.91 15.91 21.38
N ASN A 64 10.34 16.86 20.63
CA ASN A 64 10.54 18.31 20.79
C ASN A 64 10.15 18.92 22.17
N ASP A 65 9.75 18.11 23.15
CA ASP A 65 9.14 18.55 24.40
C ASP A 65 10.07 18.51 25.63
N SER A 66 11.37 18.22 25.49
CA SER A 66 12.30 18.27 26.63
C SER A 66 13.74 18.60 26.25
N GLU A 67 14.21 19.78 26.67
CA GLU A 67 15.62 20.21 26.55
C GLU A 67 16.60 19.21 27.18
N ALA A 68 16.18 18.44 28.19
CA ALA A 68 16.97 17.39 28.81
C ALA A 68 17.24 16.17 27.90
N ALA A 69 16.40 15.93 26.88
CA ALA A 69 16.52 14.78 25.98
C ALA A 69 17.61 14.95 24.89
N LEU A 70 18.03 16.20 24.62
CA LEU A 70 19.04 16.52 23.60
C LEU A 70 20.47 16.11 23.99
N HIS A 71 20.72 15.77 25.26
CA HIS A 71 22.02 15.28 25.71
C HIS A 71 22.27 13.80 25.36
N GLU A 72 21.22 13.02 25.07
CA GLU A 72 21.33 11.58 24.74
C GLU A 72 20.75 11.21 23.36
N LYS A 73 19.84 12.03 22.80
CA LYS A 73 19.11 11.74 21.55
C LYS A 73 19.31 12.81 20.49
N ILE A 74 19.06 12.44 19.24
CA ILE A 74 19.24 13.29 18.05
C ILE A 74 17.94 14.01 17.74
N ALA A 75 17.98 15.31 17.45
CA ALA A 75 16.81 16.08 17.03
C ALA A 75 16.18 15.50 15.75
N ALA A 76 14.85 15.55 15.63
CA ALA A 76 14.17 15.10 14.43
C ALA A 76 14.54 15.97 13.21
N ALA A 77 14.70 15.31 12.05
CA ALA A 77 14.90 15.99 10.78
C ALA A 77 13.62 16.73 10.34
N HIS A 78 13.81 17.84 9.62
CA HIS A 78 12.71 18.59 9.01
C HIS A 78 12.90 18.67 7.49
N LEU A 79 11.79 18.67 6.75
CA LEU A 79 11.83 18.86 5.31
C LEU A 79 12.29 20.30 5.00
N SER A 80 13.20 20.43 4.04
CA SER A 80 13.59 21.75 3.54
C SER A 80 12.38 22.47 2.94
N PRO A 81 12.17 23.77 3.23
CA PRO A 81 11.05 24.53 2.66
C PRO A 81 11.15 24.69 1.13
N LEU A 82 12.29 24.35 0.52
CA LEU A 82 12.50 24.33 -0.92
C LEU A 82 11.98 23.04 -1.58
N VAL A 83 11.60 22.04 -0.80
CA VAL A 83 11.14 20.73 -1.28
C VAL A 83 9.62 20.68 -1.19
N ASP A 84 8.97 20.67 -2.35
CA ASP A 84 7.52 20.52 -2.46
C ASP A 84 7.14 19.06 -2.76
N ILE A 85 6.52 18.40 -1.78
CA ILE A 85 6.08 17.00 -1.86
C ILE A 85 4.56 16.84 -1.90
N ASN A 86 3.83 17.95 -1.82
CA ASN A 86 2.36 17.96 -1.70
C ASN A 86 1.68 18.58 -2.94
N SER A 87 2.43 19.28 -3.80
CA SER A 87 1.89 19.78 -5.06
C SER A 87 1.52 18.66 -6.03
N SER A 88 0.24 18.68 -6.42
CA SER A 88 -0.35 17.79 -7.42
C SER A 88 0.02 18.15 -8.86
N THR A 89 0.52 19.38 -9.10
CA THR A 89 0.42 20.02 -10.42
C THR A 89 1.63 19.79 -11.32
N SER A 90 2.83 19.57 -10.79
CA SER A 90 4.03 19.44 -11.62
C SER A 90 4.78 18.11 -11.46
N VAL A 91 4.65 17.39 -10.33
CA VAL A 91 5.52 16.22 -10.08
C VAL A 91 4.87 15.08 -9.29
N LEU A 92 3.58 14.78 -9.56
CA LEU A 92 2.86 13.62 -8.99
C LEU A 92 3.05 13.48 -7.46
N TYR A 93 2.78 14.55 -6.70
CA TYR A 93 2.92 14.55 -5.23
C TYR A 93 4.36 14.28 -4.77
N GLY A 94 5.33 14.96 -5.40
CA GLY A 94 6.75 14.82 -5.06
C GLY A 94 7.32 13.43 -5.36
N LEU A 95 6.81 12.74 -6.38
CA LEU A 95 7.24 11.38 -6.70
C LEU A 95 8.77 11.29 -6.86
N PRO A 96 9.48 12.20 -7.54
CA PRO A 96 10.93 12.16 -7.61
C PRO A 96 11.65 12.20 -6.29
N GLN A 97 11.23 13.08 -5.39
CA GLN A 97 11.83 13.23 -4.07
C GLN A 97 11.58 11.96 -3.23
N ARG A 98 10.36 11.40 -3.32
CA ARG A 98 10.01 10.13 -2.70
C ARG A 98 10.85 8.97 -3.24
N ILE A 99 11.09 8.92 -4.55
CA ILE A 99 11.94 7.90 -5.17
C ILE A 99 13.38 8.02 -4.69
N VAL A 100 13.95 9.24 -4.74
CA VAL A 100 15.31 9.46 -4.26
C VAL A 100 15.45 9.06 -2.80
N ALA A 101 14.49 9.42 -1.94
CA ALA A 101 14.52 9.08 -0.52
C ALA A 101 14.36 7.58 -0.23
N ALA A 102 13.45 6.89 -0.92
CA ALA A 102 13.26 5.45 -0.73
C ALA A 102 14.43 4.65 -1.29
N GLU A 103 14.89 4.96 -2.50
CA GLU A 103 15.92 4.18 -3.17
C GLU A 103 17.32 4.45 -2.62
N SER A 104 17.59 5.64 -2.08
CA SER A 104 18.83 5.88 -1.33
C SER A 104 18.88 5.03 -0.06
N LEU A 105 17.76 4.89 0.67
CA LEU A 105 17.68 4.05 1.86
C LEU A 105 17.88 2.57 1.50
N VAL A 106 17.23 2.09 0.44
CA VAL A 106 17.40 0.71 -0.01
C VAL A 106 18.82 0.46 -0.49
N PHE A 107 19.41 1.38 -1.25
CA PHE A 107 20.80 1.28 -1.65
C PHE A 107 21.74 1.22 -0.44
N LEU A 108 21.51 2.05 0.59
CA LEU A 108 22.29 1.98 1.82
C LEU A 108 22.15 0.61 2.50
N ALA A 109 20.94 0.03 2.54
CA ALA A 109 20.71 -1.30 3.09
C ALA A 109 21.52 -2.37 2.32
N GLU A 110 21.53 -2.29 0.99
CA GLU A 110 22.34 -3.17 0.14
C GLU A 110 23.85 -2.99 0.39
N GLN A 111 24.32 -1.76 0.65
CA GLN A 111 25.72 -1.52 1.04
C GLN A 111 26.03 -2.15 2.40
N PHE A 112 25.12 -2.10 3.37
CA PHE A 112 25.28 -2.83 4.62
C PHE A 112 25.37 -4.34 4.38
N ASP A 113 24.50 -4.92 3.56
CA ASP A 113 24.56 -6.35 3.22
C ASP A 113 25.90 -6.74 2.58
N PHE A 114 26.41 -5.92 1.67
CA PHE A 114 27.74 -6.11 1.08
C PHE A 114 28.86 -6.04 2.13
N LEU A 115 28.76 -5.11 3.09
CA LEU A 115 29.77 -4.90 4.12
C LEU A 115 29.75 -5.95 5.25
N LEU A 116 28.65 -6.69 5.42
CA LEU A 116 28.44 -7.61 6.55
C LEU A 116 29.61 -8.56 6.83
N PRO A 117 30.23 -9.25 5.84
CA PRO A 117 31.35 -10.15 6.10
C PRO A 117 32.56 -9.42 6.69
N TYR A 118 32.83 -8.20 6.24
CA TYR A 118 33.95 -7.37 6.70
C TYR A 118 33.69 -6.84 8.11
N LEU A 119 32.47 -6.37 8.40
CA LEU A 119 32.11 -5.90 9.73
C LEU A 119 32.26 -7.00 10.78
N LYS A 120 31.90 -8.25 10.45
CA LYS A 120 32.10 -9.42 11.34
C LYS A 120 33.57 -9.71 11.63
N LEU A 121 34.48 -9.46 10.68
CA LEU A 121 35.92 -9.64 10.87
C LEU A 121 36.55 -8.53 11.73
N MET A 122 35.91 -7.36 11.81
CA MET A 122 36.43 -6.20 12.55
C MET A 122 36.05 -6.21 14.04
N ILE A 123 35.10 -7.03 14.46
CA ILE A 123 34.62 -7.09 15.86
C ILE A 123 34.77 -8.48 16.47
N PRO A 124 34.90 -8.58 17.80
CA PRO A 124 35.00 -9.87 18.47
C PRO A 124 33.67 -10.65 18.41
N THR A 125 33.75 -11.98 18.51
CA THR A 125 32.63 -12.91 18.26
C THR A 125 31.45 -12.71 19.22
N ASP A 126 31.69 -12.29 20.46
CA ASP A 126 30.65 -11.98 21.46
C ASP A 126 29.77 -10.79 21.05
N ARG A 127 30.24 -9.95 20.11
CA ARG A 127 29.48 -8.83 19.53
C ARG A 127 28.74 -9.17 18.24
N HIS A 128 28.91 -10.37 17.69
CA HIS A 128 28.25 -10.77 16.42
C HIS A 128 26.73 -10.82 16.53
N THR A 129 26.20 -11.08 17.73
CA THR A 129 24.75 -11.09 17.98
C THR A 129 24.13 -9.72 17.73
N PHE A 130 24.80 -8.63 18.11
CA PHE A 130 24.34 -7.27 17.86
C PHE A 130 24.17 -6.99 16.36
N LEU A 131 25.21 -7.28 15.57
CA LEU A 131 25.15 -7.13 14.11
C LEU A 131 24.05 -8.01 13.52
N THR A 132 23.98 -9.29 13.90
CA THR A 132 22.97 -10.21 13.38
C THR A 132 21.56 -9.71 13.65
N GLN A 133 21.32 -9.14 14.83
CA GLN A 133 20.04 -8.55 15.19
C GLN A 133 19.74 -7.29 14.37
N PHE A 134 20.70 -6.38 14.20
CA PHE A 134 20.51 -5.17 13.39
C PHE A 134 20.15 -5.50 11.94
N TYR A 135 20.80 -6.50 11.34
CA TYR A 135 20.53 -6.89 9.96
C TYR A 135 19.16 -7.54 9.78
N SER A 136 18.79 -8.48 10.66
CA SER A 136 17.49 -9.15 10.58
C SER A 136 16.32 -8.24 10.94
N GLN A 137 16.53 -7.29 11.85
CA GLN A 137 15.48 -6.39 12.30
C GLN A 137 15.37 -5.16 11.41
N THR A 138 16.46 -4.49 11.02
CA THR A 138 16.39 -3.22 10.31
C THR A 138 16.73 -3.37 8.81
N ILE A 139 17.91 -3.89 8.46
CA ILE A 139 18.40 -3.86 7.07
C ILE A 139 17.48 -4.63 6.12
N GLN A 140 17.09 -5.86 6.48
CA GLN A 140 16.24 -6.71 5.65
C GLN A 140 14.85 -6.11 5.38
N VAL A 141 14.37 -5.20 6.24
CA VAL A 141 13.01 -4.63 6.20
C VAL A 141 13.00 -3.24 5.54
N ALA A 142 14.16 -2.62 5.33
CA ALA A 142 14.26 -1.25 4.83
C ALA A 142 13.51 -1.03 3.50
N HIS A 143 13.48 -2.04 2.63
CA HIS A 143 12.75 -2.00 1.35
C HIS A 143 11.23 -1.93 1.50
N GLU A 144 10.66 -2.36 2.62
CA GLU A 144 9.21 -2.29 2.89
C GLU A 144 8.72 -0.84 2.95
N LEU A 145 9.60 0.12 3.27
CA LEU A 145 9.25 1.55 3.30
C LEU A 145 8.82 2.11 1.95
N ARG A 146 9.13 1.44 0.83
CA ARG A 146 8.58 1.80 -0.48
C ARG A 146 7.05 1.87 -0.45
N ILE A 147 6.40 0.93 0.24
CA ILE A 147 4.93 0.81 0.30
C ILE A 147 4.32 2.09 0.89
N PRO A 148 4.59 2.48 2.15
CA PRO A 148 3.97 3.67 2.74
C PRO A 148 4.47 4.98 2.10
N ILE A 149 5.70 5.04 1.59
CA ILE A 149 6.21 6.25 0.89
C ILE A 149 5.42 6.52 -0.40
N TYR A 150 5.24 5.49 -1.22
CA TYR A 150 4.53 5.61 -2.49
C TYR A 150 3.00 5.56 -2.33
N HIS A 151 2.49 5.14 -1.17
CA HIS A 151 1.06 5.17 -0.86
C HIS A 151 0.47 6.57 -1.04
N ASN A 152 1.20 7.61 -0.64
CA ASN A 152 0.77 9.00 -0.79
C ASN A 152 0.55 9.38 -2.26
N VAL A 153 1.37 8.86 -3.16
CA VAL A 153 1.19 9.07 -4.60
C VAL A 153 -0.04 8.30 -5.06
N SER A 154 -0.09 6.98 -4.81
CA SER A 154 -1.19 6.14 -5.27
C SER A 154 -2.55 6.56 -4.69
N ALA A 155 -2.62 7.13 -3.49
CA ALA A 155 -3.86 7.60 -2.88
C ALA A 155 -4.47 8.81 -3.56
N ASN A 156 -3.65 9.64 -4.20
CA ASN A 156 -4.06 10.96 -4.68
C ASN A 156 -4.06 11.08 -6.22
N ILE A 157 -3.68 10.03 -6.96
CA ILE A 157 -3.69 10.08 -8.43
C ILE A 157 -5.10 10.07 -9.04
N LEU A 158 -6.08 9.52 -8.32
CA LEU A 158 -7.46 9.40 -8.75
C LEU A 158 -8.38 9.90 -7.65
N ASP A 159 -9.52 10.47 -8.03
CA ASP A 159 -10.62 10.71 -7.10
C ASP A 159 -11.44 9.42 -6.95
N TYR A 160 -10.91 8.49 -6.13
CA TYR A 160 -11.53 7.19 -5.85
C TYR A 160 -12.96 7.34 -5.32
N MET A 161 -13.24 8.39 -4.55
CA MET A 161 -14.58 8.66 -4.01
C MET A 161 -15.56 9.02 -5.13
N SER A 162 -15.16 9.90 -6.06
CA SER A 162 -15.97 10.23 -7.23
C SER A 162 -16.16 9.02 -8.14
N ILE A 163 -15.15 8.16 -8.31
CA ILE A 163 -15.26 6.93 -9.10
C ILE A 163 -16.27 5.96 -8.47
N ALA A 164 -16.16 5.68 -7.17
CA ALA A 164 -17.13 4.85 -6.46
C ALA A 164 -18.56 5.42 -6.59
N LEU A 165 -18.70 6.75 -6.50
CA LEU A 165 -19.99 7.42 -6.66
C LEU A 165 -20.55 7.25 -8.09
N MET A 166 -19.71 7.35 -9.13
CA MET A 166 -20.14 7.10 -10.51
C MET A 166 -20.66 5.67 -10.69
N ILE A 167 -19.94 4.69 -10.16
CA ILE A 167 -20.34 3.27 -10.22
C ILE A 167 -21.63 3.03 -9.45
N SER A 168 -21.79 3.65 -8.27
CA SER A 168 -23.00 3.51 -7.43
C SER A 168 -24.27 4.07 -8.08
N LYS A 169 -24.11 5.03 -9.01
CA LYS A 169 -25.22 5.67 -9.74
C LYS A 169 -25.65 4.89 -10.98
N VAL A 170 -24.89 3.89 -11.41
CA VAL A 170 -25.26 3.04 -12.53
C VAL A 170 -26.50 2.22 -12.15
N ASN A 171 -27.46 2.15 -13.07
CA ASN A 171 -28.60 1.26 -12.91
C ASN A 171 -28.18 -0.18 -13.24
N TRP A 172 -28.02 -1.01 -12.20
CA TRP A 172 -27.71 -2.43 -12.33
C TRP A 172 -28.95 -3.34 -12.44
N ASP A 173 -30.15 -2.77 -12.43
CA ASP A 173 -31.42 -3.49 -12.62
C ASP A 173 -31.96 -3.21 -14.03
N ILE A 174 -31.39 -3.91 -15.01
CA ILE A 174 -31.72 -3.78 -16.43
C ILE A 174 -32.35 -5.06 -16.96
N GLY A 175 -33.24 -4.93 -17.95
CA GLY A 175 -33.96 -6.06 -18.54
C GLY A 175 -33.34 -6.62 -19.82
N GLU A 176 -32.30 -5.99 -20.35
CA GLU A 176 -31.65 -6.39 -21.60
C GLU A 176 -30.13 -6.41 -21.44
N ILE A 177 -29.48 -7.35 -22.12
CA ILE A 177 -28.02 -7.44 -22.15
C ILE A 177 -27.47 -6.31 -23.03
N LEU A 178 -26.70 -5.42 -22.41
CA LEU A 178 -26.03 -4.32 -23.12
C LEU A 178 -24.68 -4.79 -23.69
N THR A 179 -24.29 -4.19 -24.81
CA THR A 179 -23.03 -4.49 -25.51
C THR A 179 -21.94 -3.44 -25.28
N GLN A 180 -22.29 -2.33 -24.65
CA GLN A 180 -21.39 -1.22 -24.34
C GLN A 180 -21.15 -1.13 -22.84
N HIS A 181 -19.92 -0.77 -22.47
CA HIS A 181 -19.55 -0.51 -21.08
C HIS A 181 -20.00 0.88 -20.61
N ASN A 182 -20.07 1.07 -19.30
CA ASN A 182 -20.44 2.35 -18.69
C ASN A 182 -19.31 3.39 -18.78
N VAL A 183 -19.70 4.67 -18.86
CA VAL A 183 -18.80 5.83 -19.06
C VAL A 183 -17.68 5.93 -18.01
N TYR A 184 -17.91 5.46 -16.77
CA TYR A 184 -16.88 5.50 -15.73
C TYR A 184 -15.62 4.69 -16.11
N VAL A 185 -15.76 3.66 -16.94
CA VAL A 185 -14.63 2.84 -17.42
C VAL A 185 -13.70 3.67 -18.29
N ASP A 186 -14.26 4.50 -19.18
CA ASP A 186 -13.47 5.40 -20.03
C ASP A 186 -12.84 6.52 -19.23
N ILE A 187 -13.57 7.10 -18.26
CA ILE A 187 -13.02 8.13 -17.35
C ILE A 187 -11.81 7.58 -16.60
N LEU A 188 -11.96 6.42 -15.96
CA LEU A 188 -10.90 5.76 -15.21
C LEU A 188 -9.69 5.42 -16.09
N ALA A 189 -9.92 4.87 -17.29
CA ALA A 189 -8.83 4.55 -18.22
C ALA A 189 -8.09 5.82 -18.69
N ASN A 190 -8.80 6.92 -18.94
CA ASN A 190 -8.21 8.19 -19.37
C ASN A 190 -7.40 8.87 -18.26
N GLU A 191 -7.88 8.84 -17.01
CA GLU A 191 -7.13 9.34 -15.86
C GLU A 191 -5.84 8.55 -15.66
N LEU A 192 -5.90 7.23 -15.79
CA LEU A 192 -4.71 6.37 -15.70
C LEU A 192 -3.74 6.54 -16.85
N GLN A 193 -4.24 6.77 -18.07
CA GLN A 193 -3.37 7.13 -19.20
C GLN A 193 -2.69 8.48 -18.94
N THR A 194 -3.40 9.45 -18.36
CA THR A 194 -2.83 10.76 -18.00
C THR A 194 -1.74 10.60 -16.94
N PHE A 195 -2.00 9.79 -15.91
CA PHE A 195 -1.00 9.42 -14.91
C PHE A 195 0.21 8.76 -15.56
N ARG A 196 0.00 7.76 -16.42
CA ARG A 196 1.06 7.05 -17.14
C ARG A 196 1.96 8.01 -17.92
N ASN A 197 1.39 8.95 -18.66
CA ASN A 197 2.17 9.93 -19.43
C ASN A 197 3.05 10.80 -18.52
N ARG A 198 2.53 11.23 -17.36
CA ARG A 198 3.32 12.00 -16.37
C ARG A 198 4.41 11.14 -15.73
N PHE A 199 4.09 9.87 -15.46
CA PHE A 199 5.03 8.91 -14.91
C PHE A 199 6.20 8.65 -15.87
N ASP A 200 5.91 8.47 -17.16
CA ASP A 200 6.92 8.31 -18.21
C ASP A 200 7.77 9.58 -18.38
N HIS A 201 7.14 10.75 -18.33
CA HIS A 201 7.88 12.01 -18.35
C HIS A 201 8.89 12.10 -17.20
N ILE A 202 8.52 11.69 -15.98
CA ILE A 202 9.47 11.63 -14.85
C ILE A 202 10.59 10.63 -15.15
N ASN A 203 10.24 9.44 -15.63
CA ASN A 203 11.19 8.36 -15.93
C ASN A 203 12.24 8.77 -16.97
N GLU A 204 11.83 9.54 -17.98
CA GLU A 204 12.67 9.91 -19.11
C GLU A 204 13.41 11.24 -18.91
N GLN A 205 12.78 12.22 -18.26
CA GLN A 205 13.26 13.60 -18.22
C GLN A 205 13.82 14.03 -16.86
N LEU A 206 13.43 13.37 -15.76
CA LEU A 206 13.83 13.78 -14.41
C LEU A 206 14.75 12.76 -13.73
N LEU A 207 14.34 11.48 -13.67
CA LEU A 207 15.15 10.40 -13.10
C LEU A 207 14.68 9.04 -13.60
N SER A 208 15.62 8.11 -13.76
CA SER A 208 15.31 6.72 -14.11
C SER A 208 14.61 6.02 -12.95
N ILE A 209 13.39 5.54 -13.19
CA ILE A 209 12.55 4.88 -12.18
C ILE A 209 12.90 3.39 -12.12
N PRO A 210 13.36 2.86 -10.97
CA PRO A 210 13.65 1.45 -10.83
C PRO A 210 12.40 0.58 -11.02
N LYS A 211 12.58 -0.63 -11.56
CA LYS A 211 11.48 -1.59 -11.77
C LYS A 211 10.72 -1.91 -10.48
N ALA A 212 11.42 -1.95 -9.32
CA ALA A 212 10.79 -2.16 -8.02
C ALA A 212 9.79 -1.04 -7.70
N VAL A 213 10.18 0.21 -7.91
CA VAL A 213 9.33 1.40 -7.71
C VAL A 213 8.12 1.36 -8.64
N TYR A 214 8.36 1.13 -9.93
CA TYR A 214 7.29 1.00 -10.93
C TYR A 214 6.25 -0.04 -10.49
N ARG A 215 6.72 -1.23 -10.08
CA ARG A 215 5.86 -2.31 -9.60
C ARG A 215 5.07 -1.91 -8.36
N THR A 216 5.73 -1.35 -7.33
CA THR A 216 5.04 -0.96 -6.10
C THR A 216 3.94 0.06 -6.33
N ILE A 217 4.19 1.07 -7.17
CA ILE A 217 3.19 2.13 -7.44
C ILE A 217 2.01 1.56 -8.21
N TRP A 218 2.24 0.83 -9.30
CA TRP A 218 1.15 0.25 -10.08
C TRP A 218 0.35 -0.81 -9.32
N ASP A 219 1.01 -1.62 -8.49
CA ASP A 219 0.35 -2.60 -7.63
C ASP A 219 -0.66 -1.93 -6.68
N GLN A 220 -0.24 -0.87 -5.98
CA GLN A 220 -1.12 -0.10 -5.09
C GLN A 220 -2.27 0.60 -5.83
N ILE A 221 -2.01 1.13 -7.02
CA ILE A 221 -3.04 1.77 -7.84
C ILE A 221 -4.10 0.76 -8.25
N LEU A 222 -3.69 -0.42 -8.73
CA LEU A 222 -4.58 -1.49 -9.15
C LEU A 222 -5.42 -2.01 -7.98
N ASP A 223 -4.79 -2.25 -6.82
CA ASP A 223 -5.47 -2.67 -5.60
C ASP A 223 -6.59 -1.68 -5.22
N LYS A 224 -6.27 -0.38 -5.15
CA LYS A 224 -7.25 0.68 -4.84
C LYS A 224 -8.37 0.79 -5.86
N ILE A 225 -8.08 0.69 -7.16
CA ILE A 225 -9.11 0.73 -8.21
C ILE A 225 -10.07 -0.44 -8.07
N PHE A 226 -9.54 -1.65 -7.93
CA PHE A 226 -10.35 -2.85 -7.85
C PHE A 226 -11.18 -2.90 -6.57
N TYR A 227 -10.63 -2.42 -5.46
CA TYR A 227 -11.40 -2.15 -4.25
C TYR A 227 -12.54 -1.16 -4.49
N THR A 228 -12.23 -0.01 -5.12
CA THR A 228 -13.20 1.05 -5.44
C THR A 228 -14.34 0.55 -6.33
N MET A 229 -14.03 -0.33 -7.29
CA MET A 229 -15.04 -0.95 -8.15
C MET A 229 -16.01 -1.82 -7.36
N VAL A 230 -15.49 -2.70 -6.49
CA VAL A 230 -16.34 -3.55 -5.66
C VAL A 230 -17.16 -2.71 -4.67
N GLU A 231 -16.61 -1.63 -4.11
CA GLU A 231 -17.36 -0.70 -3.26
C GLU A 231 -18.52 -0.04 -4.02
N GLY A 232 -18.27 0.38 -5.26
CA GLY A 232 -19.30 0.90 -6.16
C GLY A 232 -20.39 -0.14 -6.49
N TYR A 233 -20.00 -1.38 -6.80
CA TYR A 233 -20.94 -2.47 -7.07
C TYR A 233 -21.77 -2.86 -5.84
N ALA A 234 -21.15 -2.90 -4.66
CA ALA A 234 -21.81 -3.18 -3.39
C ALA A 234 -22.84 -2.11 -3.01
N SER A 235 -22.71 -0.89 -3.55
CA SER A 235 -23.66 0.20 -3.33
C SER A 235 -24.98 0.06 -4.12
N ALA A 236 -25.06 -0.91 -5.04
CA ALA A 236 -26.26 -1.15 -5.82
C ALA A 236 -27.45 -1.57 -4.93
N LYS A 237 -28.65 -1.05 -5.21
CA LYS A 237 -29.87 -1.45 -4.46
C LYS A 237 -30.50 -2.73 -5.01
N ARG A 238 -30.34 -2.95 -6.31
CA ARG A 238 -30.85 -4.10 -7.06
C ARG A 238 -29.86 -4.40 -8.18
N CYS A 239 -29.72 -5.67 -8.51
CA CYS A 239 -28.80 -6.13 -9.53
C CYS A 239 -29.40 -7.34 -10.25
N SER A 240 -29.81 -7.14 -11.50
CA SER A 240 -30.36 -8.19 -12.38
C SER A 240 -29.25 -9.09 -12.93
N ASN A 241 -29.60 -10.18 -13.61
CA ASN A 241 -28.59 -11.04 -14.25
C ASN A 241 -27.87 -10.30 -15.39
N GLU A 242 -28.62 -9.50 -16.13
CA GLU A 242 -28.14 -8.62 -17.20
C GLU A 242 -27.25 -7.51 -16.62
N GLY A 243 -27.58 -6.97 -15.45
CA GLY A 243 -26.74 -6.02 -14.72
C GLY A 243 -25.41 -6.62 -14.26
N ARG A 244 -25.40 -7.87 -13.79
CA ARG A 244 -24.16 -8.60 -13.46
C ARG A 244 -23.31 -8.84 -14.70
N ALA A 245 -23.95 -9.17 -15.84
CA ALA A 245 -23.26 -9.27 -17.12
C ALA A 245 -22.65 -7.93 -17.54
N LEU A 246 -23.33 -6.81 -17.27
CA LEU A 246 -22.78 -5.46 -17.48
C LEU A 246 -21.58 -5.17 -16.56
N MET A 247 -21.63 -5.53 -15.27
CA MET A 247 -20.46 -5.40 -14.35
C MET A 247 -19.25 -6.18 -14.89
N GLN A 248 -19.49 -7.39 -15.39
CA GLN A 248 -18.45 -8.21 -16.01
C GLN A 248 -17.92 -7.55 -17.30
N LEU A 249 -18.79 -7.02 -18.16
CA LEU A 249 -18.40 -6.31 -19.38
C LEU A 249 -17.53 -5.09 -19.04
N ASP A 250 -17.98 -4.25 -18.11
CA ASP A 250 -17.26 -3.05 -17.66
C ASP A 250 -15.86 -3.40 -17.17
N PHE A 251 -15.76 -4.42 -16.30
CA PHE A 251 -14.49 -4.85 -15.75
C PHE A 251 -13.56 -5.43 -16.83
N GLN A 252 -14.07 -6.23 -17.75
CA GLN A 252 -13.27 -6.79 -18.85
C GLN A 252 -12.78 -5.70 -19.82
N GLN A 253 -13.59 -4.68 -20.09
CA GLN A 253 -13.16 -3.54 -20.91
C GLN A 253 -12.07 -2.73 -20.20
N LEU A 254 -12.23 -2.49 -18.89
CA LEU A 254 -11.19 -1.85 -18.09
C LEU A 254 -9.88 -2.63 -18.12
N LEU A 255 -9.91 -3.94 -17.86
CA LEU A 255 -8.70 -4.79 -17.87
C LEU A 255 -7.95 -4.70 -19.20
N ARG A 256 -8.65 -4.75 -20.34
CA ARG A 256 -8.02 -4.62 -21.66
C ARG A 256 -7.34 -3.26 -21.86
N ARG A 257 -7.90 -2.19 -21.30
CA ARG A 257 -7.29 -0.85 -21.33
C ARG A 257 -6.07 -0.80 -20.41
N LEU A 258 -6.19 -1.30 -19.18
CA LEU A 258 -5.10 -1.34 -18.21
C LEU A 258 -3.92 -2.18 -18.71
N GLU A 259 -4.17 -3.31 -19.37
CA GLU A 259 -3.11 -4.13 -19.98
C GLU A 259 -2.35 -3.42 -21.11
N ARG A 260 -2.92 -2.38 -21.73
CA ARG A 260 -2.21 -1.54 -22.70
C ARG A 260 -1.42 -0.42 -22.02
N ILE A 261 -1.93 0.10 -20.91
CA ILE A 261 -1.26 1.16 -20.13
C ILE A 261 -0.09 0.58 -19.31
N ILE A 262 -0.24 -0.65 -18.82
CA ILE A 262 0.66 -1.30 -17.87
C ILE A 262 1.21 -2.59 -18.51
N GLU A 263 2.23 -2.44 -19.35
CA GLU A 263 2.79 -3.57 -20.09
C GLU A 263 3.60 -4.53 -19.20
N ASP A 264 4.32 -3.98 -18.21
CA ASP A 264 5.30 -4.72 -17.39
C ASP A 264 4.73 -5.49 -16.18
N LEU A 265 3.41 -5.44 -15.94
CA LEU A 265 2.72 -6.14 -14.84
C LEU A 265 1.70 -7.18 -15.33
N LYS A 266 1.95 -7.86 -16.46
CA LYS A 266 1.05 -8.92 -16.94
C LYS A 266 1.37 -10.28 -16.30
N PRO A 267 0.36 -11.05 -15.85
CA PRO A 267 -1.06 -10.69 -15.72
C PRO A 267 -1.29 -9.66 -14.60
N LEU A 268 -2.27 -8.76 -14.79
CA LEU A 268 -2.55 -7.69 -13.82
C LEU A 268 -2.85 -8.29 -12.42
N PRO A 269 -2.14 -7.86 -11.35
CA PRO A 269 -2.38 -8.32 -9.99
C PRO A 269 -3.76 -7.86 -9.51
N HIS A 270 -4.26 -8.46 -8.43
CA HIS A 270 -5.49 -8.07 -7.73
C HIS A 270 -6.81 -8.19 -8.51
N LYS A 271 -6.79 -8.45 -9.82
CA LYS A 271 -8.00 -8.56 -10.65
C LYS A 271 -9.01 -9.60 -10.13
N GLU A 272 -8.50 -10.66 -9.50
CA GLU A 272 -9.30 -11.72 -8.91
C GLU A 272 -10.25 -11.19 -7.82
N PHE A 273 -9.91 -10.08 -7.15
CA PHE A 273 -10.78 -9.45 -6.16
C PHE A 273 -12.12 -9.02 -6.79
N VAL A 274 -12.11 -8.40 -7.97
CA VAL A 274 -13.36 -8.01 -8.66
C VAL A 274 -14.03 -9.23 -9.28
N GLU A 275 -13.25 -10.11 -9.93
CA GLU A 275 -13.81 -11.30 -10.58
C GLU A 275 -14.52 -12.23 -9.59
N ASN A 276 -13.90 -12.48 -8.43
CA ASN A 276 -14.45 -13.35 -7.41
C ASN A 276 -15.73 -12.75 -6.82
N TYR A 277 -15.79 -11.42 -6.65
CA TYR A 277 -17.01 -10.73 -6.20
C TYR A 277 -18.16 -10.89 -7.20
N ILE A 278 -17.90 -10.66 -8.50
CA ILE A 278 -18.93 -10.82 -9.54
C ILE A 278 -19.36 -12.28 -9.67
N LYS A 279 -18.40 -13.23 -9.64
CA LYS A 279 -18.69 -14.68 -9.70
C LYS A 279 -19.52 -15.15 -8.50
N ALA A 280 -19.40 -14.50 -7.34
CA ALA A 280 -20.13 -14.89 -6.14
C ALA A 280 -21.66 -14.79 -6.30
N TYR A 281 -22.17 -13.92 -7.17
CA TYR A 281 -23.60 -13.83 -7.50
C TYR A 281 -24.19 -15.12 -8.08
N TYR A 282 -23.35 -16.00 -8.62
CA TYR A 282 -23.76 -17.24 -9.28
C TYR A 282 -23.56 -18.48 -8.40
N LEU A 283 -23.09 -18.29 -7.15
CA LEU A 283 -22.87 -19.40 -6.23
C LEU A 283 -24.20 -20.05 -5.81
N PRO A 284 -24.28 -21.38 -5.77
CA PRO A 284 -25.44 -22.08 -5.24
C PRO A 284 -25.58 -21.87 -3.73
N GLU A 285 -26.81 -22.00 -3.23
CA GLU A 285 -27.18 -21.79 -1.81
C GLU A 285 -26.35 -22.65 -0.83
N GLN A 286 -25.83 -23.79 -1.27
CA GLN A 286 -25.02 -24.70 -0.43
C GLN A 286 -23.58 -24.19 -0.21
N SER A 287 -23.07 -23.35 -1.12
CA SER A 287 -21.67 -22.91 -1.12
C SER A 287 -21.46 -21.50 -0.57
N ILE A 288 -22.54 -20.70 -0.49
CA ILE A 288 -22.45 -19.29 -0.12
C ILE A 288 -22.02 -19.08 1.33
N ASP A 289 -22.37 -19.99 2.26
CA ASP A 289 -21.90 -19.89 3.65
C ASP A 289 -20.39 -19.97 3.75
N GLN A 290 -19.81 -20.94 3.05
CA GLN A 290 -18.37 -21.15 3.04
C GLN A 290 -17.69 -19.95 2.40
N TRP A 291 -18.22 -19.46 1.28
CA TRP A 291 -17.67 -18.28 0.60
C TRP A 291 -17.70 -17.03 1.50
N ILE A 292 -18.81 -16.76 2.19
CA ILE A 292 -18.93 -15.59 3.10
C ILE A 292 -17.95 -15.68 4.27
N ARG A 293 -17.68 -16.89 4.77
CA ARG A 293 -16.72 -17.13 5.87
C ARG A 293 -15.28 -16.97 5.43
N ASP A 294 -14.94 -17.51 4.27
CA ASP A 294 -13.55 -17.57 3.80
C ASP A 294 -13.07 -16.25 3.19
N ASN A 295 -13.96 -15.49 2.56
CA ASN A 295 -13.59 -14.27 1.84
C ASN A 295 -13.62 -13.03 2.74
N THR A 296 -12.80 -13.03 3.80
CA THR A 296 -12.67 -11.93 4.77
C THR A 296 -12.01 -10.68 4.19
N MET A 297 -11.41 -10.78 3.00
CA MET A 297 -10.86 -9.66 2.24
C MET A 297 -11.92 -8.64 1.80
N TYR A 298 -13.19 -9.04 1.67
CA TYR A 298 -14.29 -8.10 1.42
C TYR A 298 -14.83 -7.53 2.73
N THR A 299 -15.21 -6.26 2.70
CA THR A 299 -15.82 -5.62 3.87
C THR A 299 -17.14 -6.30 4.25
N ILE A 300 -17.55 -6.15 5.51
CA ILE A 300 -18.86 -6.65 5.97
C ILE A 300 -19.98 -6.04 5.13
N LYS A 301 -19.88 -4.75 4.77
CA LYS A 301 -20.82 -4.06 3.87
C LYS A 301 -20.88 -4.71 2.49
N GLN A 302 -19.73 -4.99 1.87
CA GLN A 302 -19.65 -5.63 0.54
C GLN A 302 -20.26 -7.03 0.54
N ARG A 303 -19.99 -7.84 1.59
CA ARG A 303 -20.56 -9.19 1.76
C ARG A 303 -22.07 -9.13 2.02
N MET A 304 -22.53 -8.18 2.85
CA MET A 304 -23.94 -7.96 3.15
C MET A 304 -24.74 -7.56 1.89
N ALA A 305 -24.17 -6.66 1.08
CA ALA A 305 -24.77 -6.22 -0.18
C ALA A 305 -24.97 -7.41 -1.14
N LEU A 306 -23.95 -8.26 -1.29
CA LEU A 306 -24.02 -9.46 -2.10
C LEU A 306 -25.16 -10.39 -1.65
N VAL A 307 -25.20 -10.75 -0.37
CA VAL A 307 -26.24 -11.63 0.21
C VAL A 307 -27.65 -11.06 -0.03
N THR A 308 -27.81 -9.75 0.12
CA THR A 308 -29.11 -9.08 -0.04
C THR A 308 -29.61 -9.16 -1.48
N MET A 309 -28.71 -9.02 -2.46
CA MET A 309 -29.02 -8.96 -3.89
C MET A 309 -29.19 -10.34 -4.56
N MET A 310 -28.75 -11.43 -3.92
CA MET A 310 -28.90 -12.79 -4.45
C MET A 310 -30.35 -13.29 -4.32
N SER A 311 -31.17 -13.06 -5.34
CA SER A 311 -32.59 -13.41 -5.39
C SER A 311 -32.88 -14.91 -5.34
N HIS A 312 -31.94 -15.75 -5.79
CA HIS A 312 -32.06 -17.21 -5.76
C HIS A 312 -31.90 -17.80 -4.36
N LEU A 313 -31.38 -17.04 -3.40
CA LEU A 313 -31.29 -17.48 -2.01
C LEU A 313 -32.65 -17.38 -1.31
N SER A 314 -33.00 -18.43 -0.58
CA SER A 314 -34.20 -18.44 0.25
C SER A 314 -34.21 -17.27 1.25
N LYS A 315 -35.40 -16.73 1.55
CA LYS A 315 -35.54 -15.61 2.51
C LYS A 315 -34.92 -15.94 3.87
N LYS A 316 -35.10 -17.18 4.33
CA LYS A 316 -34.51 -17.70 5.57
C LYS A 316 -32.98 -17.67 5.53
N LYS A 317 -32.38 -18.10 4.42
CA LYS A 317 -30.93 -18.13 4.26
C LYS A 317 -30.32 -16.73 4.24
N ARG A 318 -30.93 -15.79 3.50
CA ARG A 318 -30.47 -14.40 3.49
C ARG A 318 -30.52 -13.77 4.88
N ALA A 319 -31.60 -13.98 5.63
CA ALA A 319 -31.71 -13.49 7.01
C ALA A 319 -30.64 -14.09 7.94
N GLN A 320 -30.36 -15.40 7.82
CA GLN A 320 -29.33 -16.07 8.60
C GLN A 320 -27.92 -15.51 8.32
N LEU A 321 -27.57 -15.32 7.04
CA LEU A 321 -26.27 -14.79 6.65
C LEU A 321 -26.12 -13.32 7.01
N ALA A 322 -27.18 -12.53 6.89
CA ALA A 322 -27.19 -11.14 7.34
C ALA A 322 -26.97 -11.05 8.85
N GLN A 323 -27.68 -11.86 9.65
CA GLN A 323 -27.47 -11.89 11.10
C GLN A 323 -26.03 -12.27 11.47
N TYR A 324 -25.44 -13.28 10.80
CA TYR A 324 -24.05 -13.66 11.02
C TYR A 324 -23.08 -12.50 10.75
N LEU A 325 -23.28 -11.75 9.67
CA LEU A 325 -22.45 -10.60 9.32
C LEU A 325 -22.63 -9.43 10.30
N ASP A 326 -23.85 -9.17 10.78
CA ASP A 326 -24.13 -8.15 11.79
C ASP A 326 -23.48 -8.49 13.15
N GLU A 327 -23.50 -9.77 13.54
CA GLU A 327 -22.81 -10.26 14.75
C GLU A 327 -21.29 -10.08 14.62
N GLN A 328 -20.71 -10.35 13.44
CA GLN A 328 -19.31 -10.08 13.16
C GLN A 328 -18.96 -8.59 13.29
N ASP A 329 -19.81 -7.70 12.76
CA ASP A 329 -19.56 -6.25 12.81
C ASP A 329 -19.56 -5.75 14.25
N ARG A 330 -20.50 -6.22 15.08
CA ARG A 330 -20.58 -5.88 16.51
C ARG A 330 -19.39 -6.41 17.33
N SER A 331 -18.82 -7.54 16.93
CA SER A 331 -17.65 -8.13 17.59
C SER A 331 -16.34 -7.41 17.26
N ARG A 332 -16.32 -6.59 16.19
CA ARG A 332 -15.21 -5.68 15.91
C ARG A 332 -15.31 -4.48 16.86
N THR A 333 -14.68 -4.60 18.03
CA THR A 333 -14.42 -3.44 18.91
C THR A 333 -13.80 -2.31 18.08
N PRO A 334 -14.22 -1.04 18.21
CA PRO A 334 -13.51 0.05 17.56
C PRO A 334 -12.07 0.05 18.10
N VAL A 335 -11.09 -0.14 17.22
CA VAL A 335 -9.72 0.23 17.54
C VAL A 335 -9.77 1.73 17.73
N LEU A 336 -9.73 2.17 18.99
CA LEU A 336 -9.62 3.57 19.34
C LEU A 336 -8.40 4.13 18.62
N THR A 337 -8.65 5.04 17.69
CA THR A 337 -7.67 5.98 17.19
C THR A 337 -7.20 6.82 18.37
N THR A 338 -6.01 6.51 18.89
CA THR A 338 -5.24 7.39 19.78
C THR A 338 -3.90 7.67 19.14
#